data_AF-A0A831YDU9-F1
#
_entry.id   AF-A0A831YDU9-F1
#
_cell.length_a   1.000
_cell.length_b   1.000
_cell.length_c   1.000
_cell.angle_alpha   90.00
_cell.angle_beta   90.00
_cell.angle_gamma   90.00
#
_symmetry.space_group_name_H-M   'P 1'
#
loop_
_entity.id
_entity.type
_entity.pdbx_description
1 polymer ?
#
loop_
_entity_poly.entity_id
_entity_poly.type
_entity_poly.pdbx_seq_one_letter_code
_entity_poly.pdbx_strand_id
1 'polypeptide(L)'
;MEGRSIYSGVQSCYAMMEGIYVEGGRMDLAKAAAHLHLHMRDLERGFTYDHGCRRVKMTPELFEARSKFLVKLCREQDGSDCDEVERLVDYVLKRFELPSWALELARRRIVKISRLF
;
A
#
# COMPACT_ATOMS: atom_id res chain seq x y z
N MET A 1 -8.93 -14.37 13.51
CA MET A 1 -7.93 -14.68 12.45
C MET A 1 -7.63 -13.40 11.72
N GLU A 2 -6.41 -12.87 11.86
CA GLU A 2 -5.97 -11.81 10.95
C GLU A 2 -5.88 -12.41 9.55
N GLY A 3 -6.68 -11.89 8.63
CA GLY A 3 -6.62 -12.28 7.23
C GLY A 3 -5.26 -11.95 6.63
N ARG A 4 -4.90 -12.63 5.53
CA ARG A 4 -3.65 -12.40 4.80
C ARG A 4 -3.51 -10.92 4.41
N SER A 5 -2.29 -10.37 4.51
CA SER A 5 -2.02 -9.01 4.03
C SER A 5 -2.32 -8.87 2.53
N ILE A 6 -2.96 -7.77 2.14
CA ILE A 6 -3.26 -7.52 0.72
C ILE A 6 -1.98 -7.13 -0.03
N TYR A 7 -1.15 -6.26 0.56
CA TYR A 7 0.00 -5.65 -0.12
C TYR A 7 1.37 -6.04 0.45
N SER A 8 1.46 -6.39 1.74
CA SER A 8 2.75 -6.45 2.45
C SER A 8 3.24 -7.86 2.68
N GLY A 9 4.52 -8.09 2.38
CA GLY A 9 5.21 -9.37 2.57
C GLY A 9 5.00 -10.38 1.43
N VAL A 10 5.88 -11.38 1.39
CA VAL A 10 5.98 -12.39 0.31
C VAL A 10 4.75 -13.31 0.22
N GLN A 11 3.94 -13.39 1.27
CA GLN A 11 2.70 -14.16 1.29
C GLN A 11 1.46 -13.30 1.06
N SER A 12 1.61 -12.03 0.68
CA SER A 12 0.47 -11.15 0.40
C SER A 12 -0.26 -11.53 -0.88
N CYS A 13 -1.50 -11.04 -1.02
CA CYS A 13 -2.25 -11.23 -2.26
C CYS A 13 -1.54 -10.59 -3.46
N TYR A 14 -0.92 -9.44 -3.27
CA TYR A 14 -0.09 -8.80 -4.29
C TYR A 14 1.11 -9.66 -4.68
N ALA A 15 1.82 -10.26 -3.71
CA ALA A 15 2.93 -11.16 -4.01
C ALA A 15 2.47 -12.34 -4.88
N MET A 16 1.35 -12.98 -4.51
CA MET A 16 0.83 -14.16 -5.21
C MET A 16 0.26 -13.84 -6.60
N MET A 17 -0.48 -12.74 -6.72
CA MET A 17 -1.26 -12.44 -7.93
C MET A 17 -0.54 -11.51 -8.91
N GLU A 18 0.34 -10.64 -8.41
CA GLU A 18 1.00 -9.60 -9.19
C GLU A 18 2.53 -9.77 -9.21
N GLY A 19 3.10 -10.68 -8.41
CA GLY A 19 4.54 -10.91 -8.33
C GLY A 19 5.32 -9.75 -7.70
N ILE A 20 4.63 -8.84 -7.02
CA ILE A 20 5.21 -7.69 -6.31
C ILE A 20 4.58 -7.55 -4.93
N TYR A 21 5.29 -6.99 -3.95
CA TYR A 21 4.73 -6.68 -2.64
C TYR A 21 5.46 -5.53 -1.96
N VAL A 22 4.83 -4.89 -0.99
CA VAL A 22 5.48 -3.92 -0.10
C VAL A 22 6.27 -4.67 0.98
N GLU A 23 7.53 -4.31 1.18
CA GLU A 23 8.37 -4.85 2.26
C GLU A 23 7.62 -4.86 3.62
N GLY A 24 7.78 -5.94 4.39
CA GLY A 24 7.13 -6.09 5.69
C GLY A 24 7.79 -5.25 6.81
N GLY A 25 7.29 -5.43 8.04
CA GLY A 25 7.76 -4.70 9.22
C GLY A 25 6.88 -3.49 9.56
N ARG A 26 7.31 -2.70 10.55
CA ARG A 26 6.58 -1.51 11.02
C ARG A 26 6.45 -0.48 9.91
N MET A 27 5.31 0.22 9.87
CA MET A 27 5.07 1.29 8.93
C MET A 27 6.09 2.43 9.10
N ASP A 28 6.58 2.95 7.98
CA ASP A 28 7.38 4.17 7.87
C ASP A 28 6.89 4.96 6.63
N LEU A 29 7.43 6.15 6.42
CA LEU A 29 7.05 7.01 5.29
C LEU A 29 7.24 6.33 3.93
N ALA A 30 8.31 5.54 3.74
CA ALA A 30 8.60 4.89 2.47
C ALA A 30 7.65 3.72 2.19
N LYS A 31 7.28 2.95 3.21
CA LYS A 31 6.26 1.89 3.09
C LYS A 31 4.89 2.49 2.84
N ALA A 32 4.53 3.59 3.51
CA ALA A 32 3.28 4.30 3.24
C ALA A 32 3.21 4.77 1.78
N ALA A 33 4.30 5.36 1.27
CA ALA A 33 4.40 5.75 -0.14
C ALA A 33 4.23 4.56 -1.10
N ALA A 34 4.84 3.40 -0.78
CA ALA A 34 4.67 2.17 -1.55
C ALA A 34 3.23 1.67 -1.55
N HIS A 35 2.57 1.67 -0.40
CA HIS A 35 1.15 1.32 -0.31
C HIS A 35 0.28 2.27 -1.14
N LEU A 36 0.45 3.58 -0.99
CA LEU A 36 -0.29 4.59 -1.74
C LEU A 36 -0.10 4.45 -3.26
N HIS A 37 1.13 4.15 -3.71
CA HIS A 37 1.39 3.83 -5.11
C HIS A 37 0.53 2.66 -5.62
N LEU A 38 0.42 1.57 -4.85
CA LEU A 38 -0.39 0.41 -5.23
C LEU A 38 -1.90 0.69 -5.10
N HIS A 39 -2.32 1.48 -4.10
CA HIS A 39 -3.72 1.94 -3.97
C HIS A 39 -4.18 2.74 -5.18
N MET A 40 -3.36 3.67 -5.68
CA MET A 40 -3.69 4.46 -6.86
C MET A 40 -3.73 3.58 -8.11
N ARG A 41 -2.78 2.65 -8.28
CA ARG A 41 -2.83 1.66 -9.38
C ARG A 41 -4.11 0.84 -9.35
N ASP A 42 -4.55 0.43 -8.16
CA ASP A 42 -5.82 -0.29 -7.98
C ASP A 42 -7.03 0.55 -8.33
N LEU A 43 -7.02 1.84 -7.97
CA LEU A 43 -8.07 2.78 -8.31
C LEU A 43 -8.15 2.99 -9.83
N GLU A 44 -7.00 3.20 -10.49
CA GLU A 44 -6.90 3.37 -11.95
C GLU A 44 -7.43 2.16 -12.71
N ARG A 45 -7.10 0.94 -12.26
CA ARG A 45 -7.58 -0.31 -12.90
C ARG A 45 -8.98 -0.75 -12.45
N GLY A 46 -9.57 -0.08 -11.45
CA GLY A 46 -10.92 -0.35 -10.93
C GLY A 46 -11.09 -1.59 -10.04
N PHE A 47 -10.00 -2.27 -9.66
CA PHE A 47 -10.07 -3.44 -8.77
C PHE A 47 -8.84 -3.60 -7.87
N THR A 48 -9.05 -4.34 -6.79
CA THR A 48 -8.03 -4.77 -5.83
C THR A 48 -8.38 -6.16 -5.29
N TYR A 49 -7.73 -6.59 -4.20
CA TYR A 49 -7.95 -7.88 -3.57
C TYR A 49 -8.56 -7.75 -2.16
N ASP A 50 -9.30 -8.77 -1.72
CA ASP A 50 -9.65 -9.00 -0.32
C ASP A 50 -8.59 -9.87 0.39
N HIS A 51 -8.81 -10.17 1.68
CA HIS A 51 -7.91 -11.03 2.47
C HIS A 51 -7.91 -12.51 2.03
N GLY A 52 -8.81 -12.92 1.13
CA GLY A 52 -8.81 -14.22 0.46
C GLY A 52 -8.17 -14.17 -0.93
N CYS A 53 -7.57 -13.05 -1.32
CA CYS A 53 -7.00 -12.78 -2.64
C CYS A 53 -7.99 -12.86 -3.79
N ARG A 54 -9.29 -12.67 -3.52
CA ARG A 54 -10.31 -12.54 -4.56
C ARG A 54 -10.36 -11.09 -5.03
N ARG A 55 -10.61 -10.90 -6.33
CA ARG A 55 -10.78 -9.55 -6.89
C ARG A 55 -12.05 -8.91 -6.34
N VAL A 56 -11.93 -7.68 -5.87
CA VAL A 56 -13.03 -6.82 -5.43
C VAL A 56 -12.92 -5.46 -6.11
N LYS A 57 -14.04 -4.77 -6.29
CA LYS A 57 -14.06 -3.43 -6.91
C LYS A 57 -13.27 -2.45 -6.05
N MET A 58 -12.35 -1.69 -6.64
CA MET A 58 -11.71 -0.57 -5.98
C MET A 58 -12.56 0.69 -6.24
N THR A 59 -13.36 1.07 -5.26
CA THR A 59 -14.13 2.33 -5.32
C THR A 59 -13.31 3.47 -4.70
N PRO A 60 -13.65 4.75 -4.99
CA PRO A 60 -13.02 5.88 -4.33
C PRO A 60 -13.10 5.80 -2.79
N GLU A 61 -14.22 5.32 -2.25
CA GLU A 61 -14.42 5.17 -0.81
C GLU A 61 -13.52 4.07 -0.22
N LEU A 62 -13.34 2.95 -0.94
CA LEU A 62 -12.41 1.90 -0.52
C LEU A 62 -10.96 2.36 -0.60
N PHE A 63 -10.60 3.10 -1.65
CA PHE A 63 -9.29 3.72 -1.81
C PHE A 63 -9.00 4.68 -0.64
N GLU A 64 -9.94 5.54 -0.30
CA GLU A 64 -9.83 6.47 0.84
C GLU A 64 -9.68 5.72 2.16
N ALA A 65 -10.56 4.76 2.43
CA ALA A 65 -10.53 3.98 3.66
C ALA A 65 -9.19 3.24 3.86
N ARG A 66 -8.67 2.62 2.79
CA ARG A 66 -7.38 1.92 2.85
C ARG A 66 -6.19 2.86 3.00
N SER A 67 -6.23 4.02 2.35
CA SER A 67 -5.17 5.02 2.47
C SER A 67 -5.12 5.61 3.89
N LYS A 68 -6.27 5.96 4.47
CA LYS A 68 -6.37 6.42 5.87
C LYS A 68 -5.97 5.36 6.88
N PHE A 69 -6.23 4.09 6.58
CA PHE A 69 -5.81 2.98 7.43
C PHE A 69 -4.28 2.90 7.62
N LEU A 70 -3.48 3.43 6.68
CA LEU A 70 -2.01 3.47 6.82
C LEU A 70 -1.57 4.34 8.01
N VAL A 71 -2.24 5.46 8.26
CA VAL A 71 -1.96 6.36 9.40
C VAL A 71 -2.27 5.64 10.71
N LYS A 72 -3.44 5.00 10.76
CA LYS A 72 -3.84 4.18 11.91
C LYS A 72 -2.82 3.08 12.18
N LEU A 73 -2.45 2.32 11.15
CA LEU A 73 -1.49 1.23 11.27
C LEU A 73 -0.11 1.73 11.73
N CYS A 74 0.32 2.91 11.25
CA CYS A 74 1.56 3.52 11.72
C CYS A 74 1.55 3.78 13.22
N ARG A 75 0.48 4.41 13.72
CA ARG A 75 0.33 4.73 15.15
C ARG A 75 0.21 3.46 16.01
N GLU A 76 -0.52 2.45 15.55
CA GLU A 76 -0.69 1.19 16.30
C GLU A 76 0.57 0.33 16.35
N GLN A 77 1.47 0.46 15.38
CA GLN A 77 2.71 -0.32 15.29
C GLN A 77 3.91 0.36 15.95
N ASP A 78 3.74 1.54 16.56
CA ASP A 78 4.84 2.43 16.94
C ASP A 78 5.82 2.62 15.74
N GLY A 79 5.25 2.93 14.58
CA GLY A 79 5.96 3.24 13.35
C GLY A 79 6.70 4.58 13.43
N SER A 80 7.54 4.86 12.44
CA SER A 80 8.25 6.15 12.37
C SER A 80 7.50 7.14 11.48
N ASP A 81 7.68 8.43 11.79
CA ASP A 81 7.24 9.54 10.93
C ASP A 81 5.72 9.54 10.65
N CYS A 82 4.89 9.08 11.58
CA CYS A 82 3.44 8.92 11.35
C CYS A 82 2.73 10.24 10.98
N ASP A 83 3.24 11.39 11.41
CA ASP A 83 2.71 12.70 11.00
C ASP A 83 3.05 13.03 9.54
N GLU A 84 4.22 12.60 9.05
CA GLU A 84 4.56 12.71 7.62
C GLU A 84 3.75 11.71 6.78
N VAL A 85 3.50 10.51 7.32
CA VAL A 85 2.60 9.53 6.70
C VAL A 85 1.20 10.13 6.53
N GLU A 86 0.66 10.78 7.57
CA GLU A 86 -0.64 11.46 7.51
C GLU A 86 -0.64 12.58 6.46
N ARG A 87 0.37 13.45 6.44
CA ARG A 87 0.52 14.49 5.40
C ARG A 87 0.57 13.91 3.98
N LEU A 88 1.28 12.81 3.78
CA LEU A 88 1.37 12.17 2.47
C LEU A 88 0.02 11.55 2.06
N VAL A 89 -0.67 10.88 2.99
CA VAL A 89 -2.01 10.32 2.75
C VAL A 89 -2.97 11.44 2.36
N ASP A 90 -3.02 12.54 3.11
CA ASP A 90 -3.90 13.67 2.83
C ASP A 90 -3.60 14.30 1.47
N TYR A 91 -2.31 14.43 1.11
CA TYR A 91 -1.90 14.91 -0.21
C TYR A 91 -2.46 14.01 -1.33
N VAL A 92 -2.26 12.70 -1.22
CA VAL A 92 -2.71 11.72 -2.23
C VAL A 92 -4.22 11.71 -2.34
N LEU A 93 -4.95 11.76 -1.22
CA LEU A 93 -6.42 11.79 -1.24
C LEU A 93 -6.97 13.08 -1.86
N LYS A 94 -6.30 14.21 -1.64
CA LYS A 94 -6.72 15.50 -2.20
C LYS A 94 -6.42 15.63 -3.69
N ARG A 95 -5.30 15.07 -4.15
CA ARG A 95 -4.81 15.26 -5.53
C ARG A 95 -4.97 14.05 -6.44
N PHE A 96 -5.25 12.88 -5.88
CA PHE A 96 -5.21 11.59 -6.59
C PHE A 96 -3.86 11.33 -7.29
N GLU A 97 -2.78 11.85 -6.71
CA GLU A 97 -1.43 11.79 -7.25
C GLU A 97 -0.42 11.57 -6.12
N LEU A 98 0.63 10.80 -6.40
CA LEU A 98 1.76 10.62 -5.50
C LEU A 98 2.88 11.60 -5.91
N PRO A 99 3.39 12.43 -4.98
CA PRO A 99 4.46 13.36 -5.31
C PRO A 99 5.73 12.60 -5.73
N SER A 100 6.52 13.20 -6.62
CA SER A 100 7.69 12.54 -7.25
C SER A 100 8.67 11.96 -6.23
N TRP A 101 8.98 12.69 -5.16
CA TRP A 101 9.87 12.21 -4.09
C TRP A 101 9.31 10.97 -3.38
N ALA A 102 7.98 10.88 -3.19
CA ALA A 102 7.35 9.73 -2.57
C ALA A 102 7.32 8.53 -3.53
N LEU A 103 7.20 8.76 -4.84
CA LEU A 103 7.33 7.70 -5.85
C LEU A 103 8.72 7.06 -5.82
N GLU A 104 9.78 7.85 -5.61
CA GLU A 104 11.14 7.33 -5.45
C GLU A 104 11.28 6.45 -4.20
N LEU A 105 10.69 6.87 -3.08
CA LEU A 105 10.65 6.07 -1.85
C LEU A 105 9.86 4.76 -2.05
N ALA A 106 8.68 4.86 -2.68
CA ALA A 106 7.82 3.73 -2.97
C ALA A 106 8.56 2.62 -3.73
N ARG A 107 9.30 2.99 -4.78
CA ARG A 107 10.08 2.05 -5.61
C ARG A 107 11.13 1.28 -4.83
N ARG A 108 11.68 1.84 -3.75
CA ARG A 108 12.67 1.16 -2.89
C ARG A 108 12.04 0.11 -1.97
N ARG A 109 10.74 0.21 -1.69
CA ARG A 109 10.00 -0.68 -0.78
C ARG A 109 9.08 -1.66 -1.50
N ILE A 110 8.89 -1.51 -2.81
CA ILE A 110 8.20 -2.51 -3.65
C ILE A 110 9.20 -3.55 -4.11
N VAL A 111 9.09 -4.75 -3.54
CA VAL A 111 9.91 -5.91 -3.90
C VAL A 111 9.25 -6.62 -5.08
N LYS A 112 10.05 -6.91 -6.11
CA LYS A 112 9.65 -7.80 -7.21
C LYS A 112 10.13 -9.21 -6.90
N ILE A 113 9.24 -10.19 -7.03
CA ILE A 113 9.63 -11.59 -6.99
C ILE A 113 10.34 -11.88 -8.31
N SER A 114 11.68 -11.90 -8.27
CA SER A 114 12.46 -12.50 -9.35
C SER A 114 12.09 -13.97 -9.41
N ARG A 115 11.42 -14.35 -10.51
CA ARG A 115 11.29 -15.76 -10.87
C ARG A 115 12.71 -16.27 -11.13
N LEU A 116 13.32 -16.91 -10.14
CA LEU A 116 14.36 -17.91 -10.39
C LEU A 116 13.63 -19.06 -11.09
N PHE A 117 13.54 -18.98 -12.42
CA PHE A 117 13.34 -20.14 -13.26
C PHE A 117 14.70 -20.63 -13.71
#